data_AF-A0A0Q0CIX6-F1
#
_entry.id   AF-A0A0Q0CIX6-F1
#
_cell.length_a   1.000
_cell.length_b   1.000
_cell.length_c   1.000
_cell.angle_alpha   90.00
_cell.angle_beta   90.00
_cell.angle_gamma   90.00
#
_symmetry.space_group_name_H-M   'P 1'
#
loop_
_entity.id
_entity.type
_entity.pdbx_description
1 polymer ?
#
loop_
_entity_poly.entity_id
_entity_poly.type
_entity_poly.pdbx_seq_one_letter_code
_entity_poly.pdbx_strand_id
1 'polypeptide(L)'
;MFLHSYTDLVPDLQFVVVKFNEIAGFKGVGANFSLTKPFGLADEFWNLISSHFERLKLIDRYDELGNDEIAEILKDCHIHLESGGQNFRKFLRGRAKDRCNVYGRNHWIAVLMESMAKHANLDRWVKGV
;
A
#
# COMPACT_ATOMS: atom_id res chain seq x y z
N MET A 1 -29.49 18.53 14.07
CA MET A 1 -29.39 17.59 12.93
C MET A 1 -27.91 17.24 12.81
N PHE A 2 -27.53 16.07 13.32
CA PHE A 2 -26.12 15.66 13.42
C PHE A 2 -25.77 14.81 12.20
N LEU A 3 -24.67 15.17 11.53
CA LEU A 3 -24.08 14.41 10.45
C LEU A 3 -23.57 13.08 11.03
N HIS A 4 -24.23 11.96 10.72
CA HIS A 4 -23.76 10.64 11.14
C HIS A 4 -22.53 10.25 10.31
N SER A 5 -21.35 10.34 10.90
CA SER A 5 -20.06 9.95 10.30
C SER A 5 -19.84 8.42 10.21
N TYR A 6 -20.89 7.61 10.04
CA TYR A 6 -20.79 6.15 10.27
C TYR A 6 -21.70 5.27 9.39
N THR A 7 -21.95 5.66 8.13
CA THR A 7 -22.73 4.83 7.18
C THR A 7 -22.17 4.75 5.77
N ASP A 8 -20.90 5.09 5.54
CA ASP A 8 -20.23 4.58 4.34
C ASP A 8 -19.65 3.22 4.69
N LEU A 9 -20.44 2.17 4.43
CA LEU A 9 -19.90 0.85 4.13
C LEU A 9 -19.01 1.04 2.90
N VAL A 10 -17.76 1.48 3.13
CA VAL A 10 -16.72 1.43 2.10
C VAL A 10 -16.69 -0.06 1.71
N PRO A 11 -17.00 -0.40 0.44
CA PRO A 11 -17.07 -1.77 0.03
C PRO A 11 -15.76 -2.47 0.42
N ASP A 12 -15.84 -3.69 0.99
CA ASP A 12 -14.65 -4.52 1.24
C ASP A 12 -14.11 -5.11 -0.07
N LEU A 13 -13.92 -4.24 -1.06
CA LEU A 13 -13.42 -4.49 -2.40
C LEU A 13 -12.07 -3.77 -2.53
N GLN A 14 -11.08 -4.43 -3.13
CA GLN A 14 -9.80 -3.80 -3.41
C GLN A 14 -9.96 -2.82 -4.58
N PHE A 15 -9.72 -1.53 -4.34
CA PHE A 15 -9.73 -0.50 -5.38
C PHE A 15 -8.48 0.38 -5.39
N VAL A 16 -7.72 0.45 -4.29
CA VAL A 16 -6.38 1.06 -4.31
C VAL A 16 -5.37 -0.01 -4.72
N VAL A 17 -4.56 0.28 -5.73
CA VAL A 17 -3.50 -0.63 -6.19
C VAL A 17 -2.18 0.12 -6.29
N VAL A 18 -1.07 -0.59 -6.13
CA VAL A 18 0.28 -0.03 -6.24
C VAL A 18 1.06 -0.76 -7.34
N LYS A 19 1.82 0.00 -8.12
CA LYS A 19 2.82 -0.51 -9.06
C LYS A 19 4.20 -0.08 -8.59
N PHE A 20 5.15 -1.00 -8.63
CA PHE A 20 6.54 -0.73 -8.30
C PHE A 20 7.34 -0.46 -9.55
N ASN A 21 8.11 0.63 -9.54
CA ASN A 21 9.00 0.99 -10.62
C ASN A 21 10.44 0.98 -10.09
N GLU A 22 11.29 0.14 -10.69
CA GLU A 22 12.72 0.15 -10.41
C GLU A 22 13.37 1.29 -11.20
N ILE A 23 14.07 2.18 -10.51
CA ILE A 23 14.76 3.30 -11.17
C ILE A 23 16.11 2.80 -11.67
N ALA A 24 16.27 2.66 -12.98
CA ALA A 24 17.52 2.20 -13.57
C ALA A 24 18.69 3.12 -13.16
N GLY A 25 19.74 2.54 -12.58
CA GLY A 25 20.94 3.27 -12.12
C GLY A 25 20.91 3.70 -10.64
N PHE A 26 19.77 3.56 -9.95
CA PHE A 26 19.65 3.76 -8.51
C PHE A 26 19.15 2.47 -7.85
N LYS A 27 19.65 2.11 -6.66
CA LYS A 27 19.11 0.94 -5.91
C LYS A 27 17.75 1.26 -5.25
N GLY A 28 16.99 2.19 -5.80
CA GLY A 28 15.71 2.65 -5.27
C GLY A 28 14.55 2.02 -6.01
N VAL A 29 13.46 1.85 -5.27
CA VAL A 29 12.18 1.37 -5.77
C VAL A 29 11.16 2.45 -5.50
N GLY A 30 10.47 2.91 -6.54
CA GLY A 30 9.33 3.81 -6.40
C GLY A 30 8.02 3.03 -6.32
N ALA A 31 7.03 3.62 -5.65
CA ALA A 31 5.64 3.19 -5.70
C ALA A 31 4.78 4.24 -6.41
N ASN A 32 3.91 3.77 -7.31
CA ASN A 32 2.83 4.57 -7.86
C ASN A 32 1.50 3.91 -7.54
N PHE A 33 0.68 4.64 -6.80
CA PHE A 33 -0.67 4.26 -6.44
C PHE A 33 -1.64 4.66 -7.54
N SER A 34 -2.71 3.90 -7.67
CA SER A 34 -3.79 4.20 -8.59
C SER A 34 -5.08 3.58 -8.09
N LEU A 35 -6.20 4.06 -8.64
CA LEU A 35 -7.51 3.50 -8.40
C LEU A 35 -7.90 2.58 -9.55
N THR A 36 -8.40 1.40 -9.23
CA THR A 36 -8.99 0.46 -10.19
C THR A 36 -10.39 0.12 -9.76
N LYS A 37 -11.35 0.18 -10.69
CA LYS A 37 -12.74 -0.16 -10.39
C LYS A 37 -12.85 -1.67 -10.13
N PRO A 38 -13.30 -2.11 -8.95
CA PRO A 38 -13.48 -3.53 -8.68
C PRO A 38 -14.71 -4.06 -9.44
N PHE A 39 -14.64 -5.33 -9.84
CA PHE A 39 -15.77 -6.00 -10.48
C PHE A 39 -16.96 -6.08 -9.51
N GLY A 40 -18.16 -5.79 -10.01
CA GLY A 40 -19.40 -5.82 -9.23
C GLY A 40 -19.72 -4.54 -8.45
N LEU A 41 -18.90 -3.49 -8.53
CA LEU A 41 -19.22 -2.19 -7.95
C LEU A 41 -20.06 -1.34 -8.91
N ALA A 42 -21.18 -0.79 -8.43
CA ALA A 42 -22.02 0.10 -9.23
C ALA A 42 -21.27 1.39 -9.59
N ASP A 43 -21.56 1.93 -10.78
CA ASP A 43 -20.91 3.14 -11.28
C ASP A 43 -21.10 4.36 -10.38
N GLU A 44 -22.27 4.49 -9.74
CA GLU A 44 -22.57 5.58 -8.81
C GLU A 44 -21.62 5.59 -7.61
N PHE A 45 -21.39 4.43 -6.98
CA PHE A 45 -20.43 4.29 -5.88
C PHE A 45 -19.00 4.49 -6.34
N TRP A 46 -18.64 4.01 -7.54
CA TRP A 46 -17.32 4.22 -8.10
C TRP A 46 -17.03 5.71 -8.33
N ASN A 47 -17.99 6.45 -8.91
CA ASN A 47 -17.88 7.88 -9.16
C ASN A 47 -17.74 8.67 -7.86
N LEU A 48 -18.46 8.26 -6.81
CA LEU A 48 -18.32 8.85 -5.48
C LEU A 48 -16.91 8.64 -4.94
N ILE A 49 -16.42 7.39 -4.92
CA ILE A 49 -15.09 7.05 -4.42
C ILE A 49 -14.00 7.80 -5.20
N SER A 50 -14.02 7.74 -6.53
CA SER A 50 -13.01 8.38 -7.37
C SER A 50 -13.02 9.91 -7.18
N SER A 51 -14.19 10.53 -7.12
CA SER A 51 -14.33 11.97 -6.86
C SER A 51 -13.79 12.37 -5.50
N HIS A 52 -14.04 11.59 -4.45
CA HIS A 52 -13.46 11.85 -3.13
C HIS A 52 -11.94 11.79 -3.13
N PHE A 53 -11.37 10.77 -3.77
CA PHE A 53 -9.93 10.59 -3.88
C PHE A 53 -9.26 11.72 -4.67
N GLU A 54 -9.88 12.14 -5.79
CA GLU A 54 -9.41 13.26 -6.60
C GLU A 54 -9.47 14.58 -5.82
N ARG A 55 -10.61 14.86 -5.18
CA ARG A 55 -10.80 16.09 -4.38
C ARG A 55 -9.79 16.23 -3.25
N LEU A 56 -9.44 15.12 -2.61
CA LEU A 56 -8.49 15.09 -1.50
C LEU A 56 -7.03 14.90 -1.96
N LYS A 57 -6.82 14.67 -3.26
CA LYS A 57 -5.52 14.33 -3.86
C LYS A 57 -4.82 13.18 -3.12
N LEU A 58 -5.58 12.14 -2.79
CA LEU A 58 -5.08 11.05 -1.96
C LEU A 58 -4.00 10.25 -2.68
N ILE A 59 -4.16 9.99 -3.98
CA ILE A 59 -3.18 9.24 -4.77
C ILE A 59 -1.83 9.99 -4.82
N ASP A 60 -1.84 11.29 -5.10
CA ASP A 60 -0.62 12.10 -5.11
C ASP A 60 0.12 12.04 -3.77
N ARG A 61 -0.63 12.16 -2.65
CA ARG A 61 -0.05 12.02 -1.30
C ARG A 61 0.50 10.62 -1.04
N TYR A 62 -0.16 9.58 -1.55
CA TYR A 62 0.30 8.20 -1.38
C TYR A 62 1.56 7.94 -2.20
N ASP A 63 1.70 8.52 -3.39
CA ASP A 63 2.92 8.45 -4.19
C ASP A 63 4.10 9.13 -3.46
N GLU A 64 3.87 10.29 -2.85
CA GLU A 64 4.89 10.98 -2.04
C GLU A 64 5.28 10.14 -0.81
N LEU A 65 4.31 9.74 0.01
CA LEU A 65 4.56 9.00 1.26
C LEU A 65 5.10 7.59 1.01
N GLY A 66 4.65 6.93 -0.06
CA GLY A 66 4.99 5.55 -0.37
C GLY A 66 6.48 5.38 -0.68
N ASN A 67 7.11 6.35 -1.30
CA ASN A 67 8.54 6.28 -1.64
C ASN A 67 9.41 6.34 -0.38
N ASP A 68 9.11 7.26 0.53
CA ASP A 68 9.81 7.36 1.82
C ASP A 68 9.58 6.11 2.67
N GLU A 69 8.34 5.63 2.70
CA GLU A 69 7.96 4.45 3.46
C GLU A 69 8.59 3.15 2.91
N ILE A 70 8.79 3.02 1.58
CA ILE A 70 9.52 1.89 1.00
C ILE A 70 10.92 1.80 1.60
N ALA A 71 11.62 2.92 1.72
CA ALA A 71 12.98 2.94 2.27
C ALA A 71 13.00 2.44 3.73
N GLU A 72 12.06 2.90 4.55
CA GLU A 72 11.93 2.45 5.94
C GLU A 72 11.52 0.97 6.05
N ILE A 73 10.58 0.51 5.21
CA ILE A 73 10.19 -0.90 5.16
C ILE A 73 11.37 -1.80 4.80
N LEU A 74 12.16 -1.42 3.81
CA LEU A 74 13.32 -2.22 3.37
C LEU A 74 14.40 -2.25 4.46
N LYS A 75 14.65 -1.11 5.12
CA LYS A 75 15.55 -1.02 6.27
C LYS A 75 15.10 -1.89 7.43
N ASP A 76 13.80 -1.87 7.78
CA ASP A 76 13.23 -2.74 8.81
C ASP A 76 13.41 -4.23 8.46
N CYS A 77 13.22 -4.59 7.18
CA CYS A 77 13.46 -5.96 6.71
C CYS A 77 14.94 -6.35 6.80
N HIS A 78 15.85 -5.42 6.50
CA HIS A 78 17.30 -5.63 6.60
C HIS A 78 17.71 -5.85 8.07
N ILE A 79 17.28 -4.98 8.98
CA ILE A 79 17.54 -5.10 10.42
C ILE A 79 16.97 -6.43 10.97
N HIS A 80 15.78 -6.84 10.51
CA HIS A 80 15.19 -8.12 10.88
C HIS A 80 16.09 -9.29 10.47
N LEU A 81 16.66 -9.26 9.26
CA LEU A 81 17.59 -10.27 8.79
C LEU A 81 18.90 -10.29 9.59
N GLU A 82 19.50 -9.12 9.83
CA GLU A 82 20.74 -8.99 10.61
C GLU A 82 20.58 -9.48 12.06
N SER A 83 19.39 -9.30 12.63
CA SER A 83 19.03 -9.77 13.97
C SER A 83 18.77 -11.29 14.04
N GLY A 84 19.04 -12.04 12.95
CA GLY A 84 18.80 -13.48 12.86
C GLY A 84 17.34 -13.86 12.56
N GLY A 85 16.51 -12.87 12.23
CA GLY A 85 15.14 -13.08 11.79
C GLY A 85 15.09 -13.85 10.48
N GLN A 86 14.24 -14.88 10.44
CA GLN A 86 14.05 -15.69 9.24
C GLN A 86 12.77 -15.26 8.52
N ASN A 87 12.80 -15.29 7.19
CA ASN A 87 11.63 -15.07 6.34
C ASN A 87 10.98 -13.66 6.50
N PHE A 88 11.73 -12.63 6.11
CA PHE A 88 11.26 -11.23 6.12
C PHE A 88 9.97 -11.01 5.29
N ARG A 89 9.68 -11.85 4.29
CA ARG A 89 8.40 -11.84 3.56
C ARG A 89 7.22 -12.13 4.49
N LYS A 90 7.36 -13.13 5.36
CA LYS A 90 6.34 -13.47 6.36
C LYS A 90 6.19 -12.35 7.40
N PHE A 91 7.29 -11.76 7.84
CA PHE A 91 7.29 -10.58 8.71
C PHE A 91 6.51 -9.42 8.08
N LEU A 92 6.85 -9.04 6.84
CA LEU A 92 6.19 -7.95 6.13
C LEU A 92 4.71 -8.22 5.89
N ARG A 93 4.34 -9.46 5.52
CA ARG A 93 2.93 -9.87 5.38
C ARG A 93 2.17 -9.78 6.71
N GLY A 94 2.82 -10.10 7.83
CA GLY A 94 2.25 -9.91 9.16
C GLY A 94 1.92 -8.45 9.43
N ARG A 95 2.89 -7.55 9.21
CA ARG A 95 2.67 -6.10 9.36
C ARG A 95 1.59 -5.57 8.43
N ALA A 96 1.57 -6.02 7.18
CA ALA A 96 0.54 -5.66 6.22
C ALA A 96 -0.87 -6.03 6.72
N LYS A 97 -1.01 -7.24 7.29
CA LYS A 97 -2.27 -7.70 7.88
C LYS A 97 -2.68 -6.84 9.09
N ASP A 98 -1.75 -6.50 9.96
CA ASP A 98 -2.03 -5.63 11.11
C ASP A 98 -2.50 -4.25 10.66
N ARG A 99 -1.83 -3.67 9.66
CA ARG A 99 -2.24 -2.39 9.06
C ARG A 99 -3.60 -2.47 8.38
N CYS A 100 -3.88 -3.56 7.67
CA CYS A 100 -5.18 -3.82 7.07
C CYS A 100 -6.29 -3.91 8.12
N ASN A 101 -6.03 -4.53 9.28
CA ASN A 101 -7.02 -4.64 10.36
C ASN A 101 -7.29 -3.29 11.04
N VAL A 102 -6.29 -2.42 11.14
CA VAL A 102 -6.42 -1.11 11.81
C VAL A 102 -7.03 -0.06 10.89
N TYR A 103 -6.56 0.02 9.63
CA TYR A 103 -6.91 1.11 8.72
C TYR A 103 -7.82 0.69 7.55
N GLY A 104 -8.03 -0.61 7.37
CA GLY A 104 -8.80 -1.16 6.25
C GLY A 104 -7.93 -1.58 5.06
N ARG A 105 -8.51 -2.44 4.20
CA ARG A 105 -7.83 -3.07 3.06
C ARG A 105 -7.32 -2.09 2.00
N ASN A 106 -8.03 -0.97 1.80
CA ASN A 106 -7.67 0.04 0.80
C ASN A 106 -6.72 1.13 1.34
N HIS A 107 -6.31 1.03 2.60
CA HIS A 107 -5.35 2.00 3.14
C HIS A 107 -3.98 1.80 2.49
N TRP A 108 -3.39 2.89 1.99
CA TRP A 108 -2.16 2.87 1.19
C TRP A 108 -1.02 2.05 1.82
N ILE A 109 -0.78 2.19 3.14
CA ILE A 109 0.29 1.44 3.82
C ILE A 109 0.05 -0.07 3.83
N ALA A 110 -1.21 -0.51 3.97
CA ALA A 110 -1.56 -1.92 3.97
C ALA A 110 -1.37 -2.50 2.56
N VAL A 111 -1.85 -1.78 1.55
CA VAL A 111 -1.68 -2.13 0.13
C VAL A 111 -0.20 -2.18 -0.24
N LEU A 112 0.59 -1.20 0.20
CA LEU A 112 2.02 -1.11 -0.06
C LEU A 112 2.76 -2.31 0.52
N MET A 113 2.64 -2.54 1.83
CA MET A 113 3.31 -3.64 2.52
C MET A 113 2.88 -5.01 1.97
N GLU A 114 1.59 -5.19 1.71
CA GLU A 114 1.09 -6.45 1.15
C GLU A 114 1.64 -6.70 -0.25
N SER A 115 1.64 -5.67 -1.10
CA SER A 115 2.12 -5.77 -2.48
C SER A 115 3.63 -5.97 -2.53
N MET A 116 4.41 -5.29 -1.67
CA MET A 116 5.84 -5.52 -1.51
C MET A 116 6.13 -6.96 -1.07
N ALA A 117 5.42 -7.46 -0.05
CA ALA A 117 5.61 -8.83 0.46
C ALA A 117 5.39 -9.90 -0.61
N LYS A 118 4.49 -9.65 -1.58
CA LYS A 118 4.19 -10.51 -2.72
C LYS A 118 5.12 -10.30 -3.91
N HIS A 119 5.87 -9.20 -3.97
CA HIS A 119 6.67 -8.85 -5.14
C HIS A 119 7.89 -9.78 -5.30
N ALA A 120 8.14 -10.26 -6.52
CA ALA A 120 9.23 -11.20 -6.79
C ALA A 120 10.61 -10.60 -6.44
N ASN A 121 10.81 -9.31 -6.71
CA ASN A 121 12.11 -8.65 -6.53
C ASN A 121 12.39 -8.17 -5.10
N LEU A 122 11.50 -8.41 -4.13
CA LEU A 122 11.68 -7.93 -2.75
C LEU A 122 13.03 -8.39 -2.15
N ASP A 123 13.45 -9.64 -2.39
CA ASP A 123 14.75 -10.14 -1.93
C ASP A 123 15.92 -9.30 -2.43
N ARG A 124 15.86 -8.83 -3.68
CA ARG A 124 16.88 -7.98 -4.28
C ARG A 124 16.87 -6.59 -3.65
N TRP A 125 15.69 -6.05 -3.38
CA TRP A 125 15.53 -4.73 -2.77
C TRP A 125 16.08 -4.70 -1.35
N VAL A 126 15.73 -5.70 -0.52
CA VAL A 126 16.19 -5.78 0.88
C VAL A 126 17.71 -5.97 1.00
N LYS A 127 18.33 -6.72 0.08
CA LYS A 127 19.80 -6.86 0.01
C LYS A 127 20.50 -5.66 -0.64
N GLY A 128 19.73 -4.78 -1.28
CA GLY A 128 20.23 -3.62 -2.01
C GLY A 128 20.43 -2.41 -1.10
N VAL A 129 19.66 -2.32 -0.01
CA VAL A 129 19.83 -1.40 1.12
C VAL A 129 21.12 -1.74 1.86
#